data_AF-A0A6J5V8M1-F1
#
_entry.id   AF-A0A6J5V8M1-F1
#
_cell.length_a   1.000
_cell.length_b   1.000
_cell.length_c   1.000
_cell.angle_alpha   90.00
_cell.angle_beta   90.00
_cell.angle_gamma   90.00
#
_symmetry.space_group_name_H-M   'P 1'
#
loop_
_entity.id
_entity.type
_entity.pdbx_description
1 polymer ?
#
loop_
_entity_poly.entity_id
_entity_poly.type
_entity_poly.pdbx_seq_one_letter_code
_entity_poly.pdbx_strand_id
1 'polypeptide(L)'
;MQEDNVTGLQIRKEGEWVPVKPIPNALVVNVGDVIEILSNGKYKSIEHRAVTTETKARISYASFLFPHPDVEVEPFEHIVEALGSRRYKKVKYGDYLGNSLKGKLKGKAHIETAKIGMEPFDHMVESPGSLRMYKKVRYGEY
;
A
#
# COMPACT_ATOMS: atom_id res chain seq x y z
N MET A 1 2.15 17.69 -9.89
CA MET A 1 1.95 19.14 -9.71
C MET A 1 0.48 19.38 -9.36
N GLN A 2 0.21 20.19 -8.34
CA GLN A 2 -1.17 20.58 -7.99
C GLN A 2 -1.29 22.09 -8.05
N GLU A 3 -2.48 22.59 -8.39
CA GLU A 3 -2.77 24.01 -8.35
C GLU A 3 -2.57 24.59 -6.94
N ASP A 4 -1.86 25.71 -6.85
CA ASP A 4 -1.37 26.25 -5.58
C ASP A 4 -2.48 26.79 -4.66
N ASN A 5 -3.64 27.13 -5.24
CA ASN A 5 -4.69 27.89 -4.54
C ASN A 5 -5.84 27.01 -3.99
N VAL A 6 -5.79 25.69 -4.18
CA VAL A 6 -6.86 24.77 -3.74
C VAL A 6 -6.27 23.52 -3.07
N THR A 7 -6.55 23.35 -1.78
CA THR A 7 -6.19 22.13 -1.04
C THR A 7 -7.21 21.03 -1.33
N GLY A 8 -6.82 20.08 -2.19
CA GLY A 8 -7.67 18.95 -2.57
C GLY A 8 -7.05 17.58 -2.34
N LEU A 9 -5.75 17.48 -2.06
CA LEU A 9 -5.11 16.19 -1.76
C LEU A 9 -5.15 15.93 -0.25
N GLN A 10 -5.56 14.72 0.12
CA GLN A 10 -5.46 14.21 1.49
C GLN A 10 -4.70 12.89 1.51
N ILE A 11 -3.95 12.65 2.58
CA ILE A 11 -3.29 11.38 2.86
C ILE A 11 -3.85 10.77 4.14
N ARG A 12 -3.83 9.44 4.25
CA ARG A 12 -4.21 8.77 5.47
C ARG A 12 -3.00 8.60 6.38
N LYS A 13 -3.03 9.24 7.56
CA LYS A 13 -2.00 9.16 8.59
C LYS A 13 -2.67 8.82 9.92
N GLU A 14 -2.19 7.76 10.58
CA GLU A 14 -2.70 7.33 11.90
C GLU A 14 -4.24 7.13 11.92
N GLY A 15 -4.79 6.63 10.81
CA GLY A 15 -6.24 6.41 10.66
C GLY A 15 -7.00 7.62 10.11
N GLU A 16 -6.46 8.82 10.26
CA GLU A 16 -7.09 10.09 9.91
C GLU A 16 -6.71 10.59 8.52
N TRP A 17 -7.61 11.35 7.89
CA TRP A 17 -7.35 12.02 6.63
C TRP A 17 -6.75 13.41 6.86
N VAL A 18 -5.49 13.60 6.46
CA VAL A 18 -4.74 14.83 6.66
C VAL A 18 -4.54 15.56 5.33
N PRO A 19 -4.82 16.87 5.23
CA PRO A 19 -4.62 17.63 3.99
C PRO A 19 -3.15 17.83 3.67
N VAL A 20 -2.80 17.73 2.38
CA VAL A 20 -1.50 18.12 1.84
C VAL A 20 -1.63 19.53 1.25
N LYS A 21 -1.17 20.53 2.00
CA LYS A 21 -1.22 21.93 1.56
C LYS A 21 -0.32 22.13 0.34
N PRO A 22 -0.81 22.75 -0.75
CA PRO A 22 0.05 23.15 -1.85
C PRO A 22 1.16 24.09 -1.39
N ILE A 23 2.35 23.90 -1.92
CA ILE A 23 3.49 24.80 -1.73
C ILE A 23 3.85 25.29 -3.14
N PRO A 24 3.91 26.61 -3.37
CA PRO A 24 4.23 27.16 -4.68
C PRO A 24 5.52 26.58 -5.25
N ASN A 25 5.50 26.22 -6.53
CA ASN A 25 6.63 25.62 -7.26
C ASN A 25 7.14 24.28 -6.68
N ALA A 26 6.33 23.57 -5.90
CA ALA A 26 6.70 22.28 -5.33
C ALA A 26 5.97 21.10 -5.99
N LEU A 27 6.60 19.94 -5.93
CA LEU A 27 5.99 18.67 -6.27
C LEU A 27 5.67 17.88 -5.01
N VAL A 28 4.49 17.28 -4.98
CA VAL A 28 4.19 16.21 -4.03
C VAL A 28 4.73 14.91 -4.61
N VAL A 29 5.58 14.23 -3.85
CA VAL A 29 6.11 12.91 -4.20
C VAL A 29 5.61 11.91 -3.18
N ASN A 30 4.95 10.85 -3.65
CA ASN A 30 4.52 9.73 -2.83
C ASN A 30 5.21 8.44 -3.29
N VAL A 31 5.46 7.54 -2.35
CA VAL A 31 5.95 6.19 -2.66
C VAL A 31 4.76 5.27 -2.96
N GLY A 32 4.94 4.38 -3.93
CA GLY A 32 3.96 3.34 -4.27
C GLY A 32 4.35 1.97 -3.73
N ASP A 33 3.47 0.99 -3.93
CA ASP A 33 3.63 -0.37 -3.39
C ASP A 33 4.93 -1.06 -3.82
N VAL A 34 5.41 -0.80 -5.04
CA VAL A 34 6.68 -1.34 -5.54
C VAL A 34 7.84 -0.93 -4.63
N ILE A 35 7.93 0.35 -4.26
CA ILE A 35 8.98 0.84 -3.35
C ILE A 35 8.79 0.26 -1.94
N GLU A 36 7.56 0.09 -1.50
CA GLU A 36 7.27 -0.58 -0.23
C GLU A 36 7.77 -2.03 -0.23
N ILE A 37 7.52 -2.81 -1.29
CA ILE A 37 8.00 -4.19 -1.45
C ILE A 37 9.54 -4.23 -1.49
N LEU A 38 10.16 -3.45 -2.39
CA LEU A 38 11.63 -3.41 -2.57
C LEU A 38 12.35 -3.05 -1.26
N SER A 39 11.80 -2.12 -0.49
CA SER A 39 12.35 -1.68 0.79
C SER A 39 11.99 -2.59 1.98
N ASN A 40 11.41 -3.76 1.69
CA ASN A 40 10.90 -4.71 2.67
C ASN A 40 9.96 -4.06 3.69
N GLY A 41 9.21 -3.02 3.30
CA GLY A 41 8.28 -2.30 4.17
C GLY A 41 8.88 -1.13 4.95
N LYS A 42 10.13 -0.72 4.69
CA LYS A 42 10.75 0.46 5.33
C LYS A 42 10.09 1.76 4.89
N TYR A 43 9.83 1.91 3.59
CA TYR A 43 9.01 3.00 3.06
C TYR A 43 7.56 2.54 2.92
N LYS A 44 6.63 3.38 3.34
CA LYS A 44 5.19 3.05 3.31
C LYS A 44 4.52 3.75 2.14
N SER A 45 4.00 2.96 1.21
CA SER A 45 2.90 3.39 0.34
C SER A 45 1.77 3.82 1.25
N ILE A 46 1.14 4.97 1.02
CA ILE A 46 0.06 5.52 1.87
C ILE A 46 -1.20 5.76 1.05
N GLU A 47 -2.35 5.52 1.67
CA GLU A 47 -3.62 5.84 1.04
C GLU A 47 -3.71 7.36 0.87
N HIS A 48 -4.16 7.78 -0.29
CA HIS A 48 -4.36 9.18 -0.61
C HIS A 48 -5.64 9.32 -1.41
N ARG A 49 -6.31 10.47 -1.29
CA ARG A 49 -7.54 10.78 -2.02
C ARG A 49 -7.55 12.23 -2.48
N ALA A 50 -8.21 12.47 -3.61
CA ALA A 50 -8.59 13.81 -4.01
C ALA A 50 -9.99 14.11 -3.47
N VAL A 51 -10.17 15.24 -2.81
CA VAL A 51 -11.46 15.76 -2.36
C VAL A 51 -11.87 16.97 -3.19
N THR A 52 -13.16 17.10 -3.46
CA THR A 52 -13.73 18.22 -4.22
C THR A 52 -14.14 19.36 -3.29
N THR A 53 -14.33 20.54 -3.87
CA THR A 53 -14.94 21.68 -3.19
C THR A 53 -16.10 22.19 -4.03
N GLU A 54 -17.12 22.78 -3.41
CA GLU A 54 -18.26 23.36 -4.13
C GLU A 54 -17.92 24.70 -4.78
N THR A 55 -16.86 25.36 -4.32
CA THR A 55 -16.58 26.77 -4.64
C THR A 55 -15.51 26.96 -5.71
N LYS A 56 -14.61 25.98 -5.89
CA LYS A 56 -13.50 26.10 -6.84
C LYS A 56 -13.18 24.77 -7.51
N ALA A 57 -13.01 24.83 -8.83
CA ALA A 57 -12.37 23.77 -9.59
C ALA A 57 -10.89 23.66 -9.18
N ARG A 58 -10.31 22.47 -9.34
CA ARG A 58 -8.90 22.20 -9.06
C ARG A 58 -8.33 21.32 -10.16
N ILE A 59 -7.19 21.72 -10.72
CA ILE A 59 -6.44 20.90 -11.68
C ILE A 59 -5.16 20.36 -11.03
N SER A 60 -4.84 19.10 -11.30
CA SER A 60 -3.56 18.50 -10.91
C SER A 60 -3.04 17.54 -11.97
N TYR A 61 -1.73 17.51 -12.13
CA TYR A 61 -1.01 16.58 -13.01
C TYR A 61 -0.28 15.55 -12.16
N ALA A 62 -0.57 14.27 -12.41
CA ALA A 62 0.10 13.14 -11.78
C ALA A 62 0.93 12.38 -12.83
N SER A 63 2.18 12.12 -12.51
CA SER A 63 3.08 11.29 -13.30
C SER A 63 3.50 10.10 -12.45
N PHE A 64 3.45 8.91 -13.03
CA PHE A 64 3.76 7.68 -12.33
C PHE A 64 4.98 7.02 -12.96
N LEU A 65 5.88 6.53 -12.10
CA LEU A 65 7.00 5.69 -12.49
C LEU A 65 6.69 4.25 -12.11
N PHE A 66 6.65 3.38 -13.10
CA PHE A 66 6.32 1.98 -12.94
C PHE A 66 7.43 1.09 -13.50
N PRO A 67 7.71 -0.07 -12.89
CA PRO A 67 8.53 -1.09 -13.53
C PRO A 67 7.94 -1.55 -14.87
N HIS A 68 8.78 -2.15 -15.72
CA HIS A 68 8.28 -2.88 -16.88
C HIS A 68 7.40 -4.07 -16.41
N PRO A 69 6.30 -4.41 -17.10
CA PRO A 69 5.40 -5.50 -16.68
C PRO A 69 6.08 -6.85 -16.44
N ASP A 70 7.18 -7.14 -17.14
CA ASP A 70 7.92 -8.39 -16.99
C ASP A 70 8.95 -8.40 -15.85
N VAL A 71 9.13 -7.29 -15.14
CA VAL A 71 10.08 -7.22 -14.02
C VAL A 71 9.51 -7.93 -12.80
N GLU A 72 10.34 -8.74 -12.17
CA GLU A 72 10.08 -9.28 -10.83
C GLU A 72 10.42 -8.23 -9.77
N VAL A 73 9.51 -8.05 -8.81
CA VAL A 73 9.65 -7.14 -7.68
C VAL A 73 9.70 -7.95 -6.40
N GLU A 74 10.77 -7.78 -5.63
CA GLU A 74 10.95 -8.43 -4.33
C GLU A 74 11.82 -7.58 -3.40
N PRO A 75 11.77 -7.77 -2.07
CA PRO A 75 12.68 -7.10 -1.15
C PRO A 75 14.16 -7.24 -1.55
N PHE A 76 14.93 -6.15 -1.47
CA PHE A 76 16.38 -6.22 -1.68
C PHE A 76 17.03 -7.09 -0.60
N GLU A 77 17.92 -8.00 -1.00
CA GLU A 77 18.47 -9.02 -0.09
C GLU A 77 19.21 -8.41 1.11
N HIS A 78 20.05 -7.40 0.88
CA HIS A 78 20.77 -6.71 1.96
C HIS A 78 19.83 -6.06 3.01
N ILE A 79 18.58 -5.73 2.63
CA ILE A 79 17.56 -5.23 3.57
C ILE A 79 16.92 -6.40 4.33
N VAL A 80 16.70 -7.53 3.67
CA VAL A 80 16.18 -8.75 4.31
C VAL A 80 17.17 -9.26 5.36
N GLU A 81 18.44 -9.35 5.00
CA GLU A 81 19.53 -9.74 5.90
C GLU A 81 19.63 -8.81 7.11
N ALA A 82 19.65 -7.49 6.88
CA ALA A 82 19.73 -6.50 7.95
C ALA A 82 18.52 -6.54 8.92
N LEU A 83 17.35 -6.94 8.44
CA LEU A 83 16.13 -7.06 9.24
C LEU A 83 15.88 -8.49 9.78
N GLY A 84 16.69 -9.46 9.36
CA GLY A 84 16.54 -10.88 9.71
C GLY A 84 15.21 -11.52 9.29
N SER A 85 14.43 -10.86 8.43
CA SER A 85 13.09 -11.32 8.05
C SER A 85 12.62 -10.74 6.72
N ARG A 86 11.95 -11.57 5.92
CA ARG A 86 11.33 -11.17 4.65
C ARG A 86 9.83 -10.96 4.85
N ARG A 87 9.32 -9.76 4.53
CA ARG A 87 7.91 -9.41 4.71
C ARG A 87 7.07 -9.54 3.45
N TYR A 88 7.70 -9.50 2.28
CA TYR A 88 7.02 -9.57 0.98
C TYR A 88 7.61 -10.67 0.10
N LYS A 89 6.75 -11.35 -0.65
CA LYS A 89 7.16 -12.34 -1.66
C LYS A 89 7.57 -11.65 -2.96
N LYS A 90 8.26 -12.42 -3.81
CA LYS A 90 8.53 -12.05 -5.20
C LYS A 90 7.22 -12.04 -6.01
N VAL A 91 7.01 -10.99 -6.80
CA VAL A 91 5.86 -10.84 -7.69
C VAL A 91 6.28 -10.35 -9.08
N LYS A 92 5.65 -10.85 -10.15
CA LYS A 92 5.78 -10.26 -11.49
C LYS A 92 4.94 -8.98 -11.55
N TYR A 93 5.53 -7.85 -11.93
CA TYR A 93 4.87 -6.54 -11.81
C TYR A 93 3.58 -6.42 -12.64
N GLY A 94 3.57 -6.94 -13.86
CA GLY A 94 2.39 -6.94 -14.74
C GLY A 94 1.22 -7.72 -14.14
N ASP A 95 1.49 -8.87 -13.54
CA ASP A 95 0.47 -9.70 -12.90
C ASP A 95 -0.04 -9.03 -11.61
N TYR A 96 0.87 -8.46 -10.82
CA TYR A 96 0.54 -7.68 -9.64
C TYR A 96 -0.42 -6.53 -10.00
N LEU A 97 -0.03 -5.66 -10.95
CA LEU A 97 -0.85 -4.55 -11.40
C LEU A 97 -2.19 -5.01 -12.00
N GLY A 98 -2.17 -6.03 -12.84
CA GLY A 98 -3.38 -6.59 -13.47
C GLY A 98 -4.38 -7.12 -12.45
N ASN A 99 -3.90 -7.79 -11.41
CA ASN A 99 -4.74 -8.26 -10.30
C ASN A 99 -5.27 -7.10 -9.45
N SER A 100 -4.47 -6.04 -9.25
CA SER A 100 -4.92 -4.83 -8.55
C SER A 100 -6.10 -4.16 -9.23
N LEU A 101 -6.08 -4.09 -10.57
CA LEU A 101 -7.08 -3.37 -11.36
C LEU A 101 -8.39 -4.17 -11.54
N LYS A 102 -8.33 -5.50 -11.43
CA LYS A 102 -9.51 -6.37 -11.48
C LYS A 102 -10.33 -6.35 -10.19
N GLY A 103 -9.69 -6.02 -9.06
CA GLY A 103 -10.35 -5.90 -7.76
C GLY A 103 -11.08 -4.57 -7.58
N LYS A 104 -11.99 -4.49 -6.61
CA LYS A 104 -12.45 -3.19 -6.12
C LYS A 104 -11.25 -2.49 -5.47
N LEU A 105 -11.04 -1.21 -5.78
CA LEU A 105 -10.05 -0.34 -5.13
C LEU A 105 -10.46 -0.09 -3.66
N LYS A 106 -10.35 -1.11 -2.81
CA LYS A 106 -10.64 -1.03 -1.38
C LYS A 106 -9.38 -0.62 -0.64
N GLY A 107 -9.11 0.67 -0.66
CA GLY A 107 -7.96 1.24 0.03
C GLY A 107 -6.66 0.57 -0.39
N LYS A 108 -5.86 0.15 0.59
CA LYS A 108 -4.58 -0.53 0.35
C LYS A 108 -4.60 -2.06 0.40
N ALA A 109 -5.76 -2.68 0.17
CA ALA A 109 -5.90 -4.14 0.28
C ALA A 109 -5.02 -4.94 -0.71
N HIS A 110 -4.62 -4.36 -1.84
CA HIS A 110 -3.90 -5.11 -2.87
C HIS A 110 -2.48 -5.51 -2.45
N ILE A 111 -1.76 -4.65 -1.72
CA ILE A 111 -0.40 -4.95 -1.25
C ILE A 111 -0.34 -6.15 -0.29
N GLU A 112 -1.45 -6.47 0.38
CA GLU A 112 -1.56 -7.64 1.25
C GLU A 112 -1.35 -8.94 0.46
N THR A 113 -1.70 -8.97 -0.83
CA THR A 113 -1.45 -10.13 -1.70
C THR A 113 0.02 -10.43 -1.90
N ALA A 114 0.91 -9.45 -1.69
CA ALA A 114 2.36 -9.58 -1.77
C ALA A 114 3.03 -9.86 -0.42
N LYS A 115 2.32 -9.77 0.71
CA LYS A 115 2.92 -10.05 2.03
C LYS A 115 3.07 -11.55 2.28
N ILE A 116 4.09 -11.92 3.04
CA ILE A 116 4.32 -13.27 3.54
C ILE A 116 3.60 -13.42 4.89
N GLY A 117 2.91 -14.55 5.10
CA GLY A 117 2.34 -14.91 6.40
C GLY A 117 0.92 -14.38 6.67
N MET A 118 0.18 -13.99 5.64
CA MET A 118 -1.29 -13.89 5.73
C MET A 118 -1.90 -15.17 5.17
N GLU A 119 -2.46 -16.00 6.05
CA GLU A 119 -3.51 -16.94 5.66
C GLU A 119 -4.60 -16.16 4.91
N PRO A 120 -5.24 -16.74 3.87
CA PRO A 120 -6.44 -16.16 3.29
C PRO A 120 -7.44 -15.84 4.41
N PHE A 121 -8.14 -14.71 4.33
CA PHE A 121 -9.33 -14.46 5.14
C PHE A 121 -10.47 -15.39 4.68
N ASP A 122 -10.30 -16.69 4.80
CA ASP A 122 -11.39 -17.64 4.63
C ASP A 122 -12.11 -17.79 5.98
N HIS A 123 -13.31 -17.21 6.00
CA HIS A 123 -14.38 -17.35 7.00
C HIS A 123 -14.14 -16.72 8.38
N MET A 124 -14.62 -15.48 8.55
CA MET A 124 -15.14 -15.05 9.85
C MET A 124 -16.43 -15.84 10.13
N VAL A 125 -16.35 -16.86 10.98
CA VAL A 125 -17.53 -17.36 11.69
C VAL A 125 -17.72 -16.46 12.89
N GLU A 126 -18.76 -15.62 12.88
CA GLU A 126 -19.18 -14.90 14.07
C GLU A 126 -19.72 -15.91 15.09
N SER A 127 -19.03 -16.04 16.23
CA SER A 127 -19.60 -16.62 17.44
C SER A 127 -19.70 -15.52 18.50
N PRO A 128 -20.87 -15.29 19.13
CA PRO A 128 -21.03 -14.23 20.09
C PRO A 128 -20.33 -14.58 21.41
N GLY A 129 -19.50 -13.67 21.90
CA GLY A 129 -19.07 -13.63 23.30
C GLY A 129 -17.61 -14.06 23.56
N SER A 130 -16.79 -13.06 23.85
CA SER A 130 -15.43 -13.10 24.41
C SER A 130 -14.28 -13.31 23.42
N LEU A 131 -13.43 -12.28 23.30
CA LEU A 131 -12.09 -12.40 22.74
C LEU A 131 -11.24 -13.28 23.68
N ARG A 132 -10.85 -14.46 23.21
CA ARG A 132 -9.60 -15.11 23.63
C ARG A 132 -8.79 -15.44 22.39
N MET A 133 -7.60 -14.85 22.28
CA MET A 133 -6.63 -15.24 21.27
C MET A 133 -6.09 -16.64 21.62
N TYR A 134 -6.32 -17.62 20.75
CA TYR A 134 -5.59 -18.89 20.80
C TYR A 134 -4.46 -18.85 19.77
N LYS A 135 -3.22 -18.87 20.24
CA LYS A 135 -2.04 -19.19 19.43
C LYS A 135 -2.03 -20.69 19.21
N LYS A 136 -2.42 -21.17 18.02
CA LYS A 136 -2.23 -22.59 17.68
C LYS A 136 -0.81 -22.79 17.17
N VAL A 137 0.08 -23.17 18.09
CA VAL A 137 1.37 -23.78 17.74
C VAL A 137 1.07 -25.20 17.28
N ARG A 138 1.51 -25.59 16.08
CA ARG A 138 1.83 -27.00 15.79
C ARG A 138 3.15 -27.11 15.06
N TYR A 139 4.06 -27.74 15.80
CA TYR A 139 5.24 -28.50 15.44
C TYR A 139 5.16 -29.19 14.07
N GLY A 140 6.30 -29.23 13.39
CA GLY A 140 6.56 -30.26 12.38
C GLY A 140 6.74 -31.63 13.02
N GLU A 141 6.66 -32.68 12.21
CA GLU A 141 7.67 -33.74 12.09
C GLU A 141 7.20 -34.79 11.07
N TYR A 142 8.16 -35.18 10.20
CA TYR A 142 8.25 -36.27 9.20
C TYR A 142 7.25 -36.34 8.04
#